data_AF-A0A2V3J6Z9-F1
#
_entry.id   AF-A0A2V3J6Z9-F1
#
_cell.length_a   1.000
_cell.length_b   1.000
_cell.length_c   1.000
_cell.angle_alpha   90.00
_cell.angle_beta   90.00
_cell.angle_gamma   90.00
#
_symmetry.space_group_name_H-M   'P 1'
#
loop_
_entity.id
_entity.type
_entity.pdbx_description
1 polymer ?
#
loop_
_entity_poly.entity_id
_entity_poly.type
_entity_poly.pdbx_seq_one_letter_code
_entity_poly.pdbx_strand_id
1 'polypeptide(L)'
;MSLSTVIDLVDISSYLAKPEVSEDCRRIATSLKDYGAVLIRDPRVESRDSDKFVNLMERYFEQPDEVGVTPHHTEIPRDHTATVASLKPSERPISRVPATEKDPKWRFFWRCGERPTDTDFPELNAPQVIPAAFKNEWEKTMDTWGTKLLESVMIVAEMLALGLKLSHNAIREKMHQGPHLLAPTGSDMSLYADSVGTNIAGYHYDINALTIHGRSRYPGLHIWTRTGQRIPVLVPDGCLLVQSGIQLEYLTGGLIKRGMHEVVVSEETRSAFKELDRNGSSRWRVSSTLFGHVRSDASLDPLEPYGRAKEASTYFGLRAGDQIAEELRAIGLAT
;
A
#
# COMPACT_ATOMS: atom_id res chain seq x y z
N MET A 1 7.53 21.93 0.75
CA MET A 1 6.15 22.01 1.28
C MET A 1 5.96 20.83 2.22
N SER A 2 5.37 21.01 3.41
CA SER A 2 5.03 19.89 4.30
C SER A 2 3.94 19.06 3.64
N LEU A 3 3.99 17.73 3.73
CA LEU A 3 2.94 16.88 3.17
C LEU A 3 1.56 17.09 3.76
N SER A 4 1.51 17.58 5.01
CA SER A 4 0.27 17.98 5.67
C SER A 4 -0.41 19.19 5.04
N THR A 5 0.19 19.86 4.04
CA THR A 5 -0.46 20.96 3.31
C THR A 5 -1.25 20.49 2.10
N VAL A 6 -1.16 19.19 1.74
CA VAL A 6 -1.86 18.66 0.55
C VAL A 6 -2.69 17.41 0.87
N ILE A 7 -2.23 16.55 1.80
CA ILE A 7 -2.97 15.38 2.27
C ILE A 7 -3.31 15.60 3.75
N ASP A 8 -4.51 15.23 4.18
CA ASP A 8 -4.89 15.38 5.58
C ASP A 8 -4.07 14.47 6.50
N LEU A 9 -3.74 14.98 7.68
CA LEU A 9 -3.23 14.21 8.81
C LEU A 9 -4.32 14.07 9.88
N VAL A 10 -4.68 12.84 10.21
CA VAL A 10 -5.71 12.49 11.19
C VAL A 10 -5.11 11.69 12.35
N ASP A 11 -5.24 12.17 13.58
CA ASP A 11 -4.85 11.41 14.77
C ASP A 11 -6.03 10.54 15.21
N ILE A 12 -5.84 9.22 15.21
CA ILE A 12 -6.94 8.29 15.48
C ILE A 12 -7.12 7.98 16.98
N SER A 13 -6.32 8.60 17.86
CA SER A 13 -6.36 8.34 19.32
C SER A 13 -7.74 8.58 19.92
N SER A 14 -8.42 9.65 19.52
CA SER A 14 -9.77 9.97 20.00
C SER A 14 -10.79 8.89 19.60
N TYR A 15 -10.65 8.35 18.39
CA TYR A 15 -11.52 7.29 17.90
C TYR A 15 -11.27 5.96 18.63
N LEU A 16 -10.00 5.62 18.88
CA LEU A 16 -9.64 4.44 19.67
C LEU A 16 -10.22 4.49 21.09
N ALA A 17 -10.25 5.67 21.71
CA ALA A 17 -10.86 5.86 23.03
C ALA A 17 -12.40 5.79 22.99
N LYS A 18 -13.00 6.28 21.91
CA LYS A 18 -14.47 6.31 21.74
C LYS A 18 -14.85 6.09 20.26
N PRO A 19 -15.13 4.83 19.86
CA PRO A 19 -15.44 4.47 18.47
C PRO A 19 -16.84 4.94 18.01
N GLU A 20 -16.98 6.24 17.78
CA GLU A 20 -18.22 6.86 17.30
C GLU A 20 -17.98 7.75 16.07
N VAL A 21 -19.06 8.13 15.39
CA VAL A 21 -18.99 9.11 14.29
C VAL A 21 -18.35 10.40 14.80
N SER A 22 -17.30 10.85 14.12
CA SER A 22 -16.56 12.05 14.46
C SER A 22 -16.24 12.89 13.21
N GLU A 23 -15.69 14.09 13.42
CA GLU A 23 -15.14 14.88 12.31
C GLU A 23 -13.95 14.17 11.65
N ASP A 24 -13.13 13.45 12.41
CA ASP A 24 -12.00 12.70 11.88
C ASP A 24 -12.44 11.56 10.94
N CYS A 25 -13.58 10.92 11.21
CA CYS A 25 -14.19 9.96 10.28
C CYS A 25 -14.52 10.62 8.92
N ARG A 26 -15.12 11.83 8.97
CA ARG A 26 -15.44 12.60 7.75
C ARG A 26 -14.18 13.07 7.02
N ARG A 27 -13.15 13.49 7.75
CA ARG A 27 -11.86 13.88 7.18
C ARG A 27 -11.19 12.72 6.46
N ILE A 28 -11.15 11.52 7.05
CA ILE A 28 -10.64 10.32 6.37
C ILE A 28 -11.39 10.05 5.06
N ALA A 29 -12.72 10.09 5.10
CA ALA A 29 -13.53 9.85 3.91
C ALA A 29 -13.29 10.89 2.80
N THR A 30 -13.23 12.17 3.15
CA THR A 30 -12.94 13.27 2.22
C THR A 30 -11.53 13.15 1.65
N SER A 31 -10.53 12.89 2.49
CA SER A 31 -9.13 12.78 2.06
C SER A 31 -8.92 11.62 1.07
N LEU A 32 -9.49 10.45 1.36
CA LEU A 32 -9.46 9.31 0.43
C LEU A 32 -10.22 9.60 -0.87
N LYS A 33 -11.34 10.33 -0.81
CA LYS A 33 -12.10 10.72 -2.00
C LYS A 33 -11.34 11.71 -2.89
N ASP A 34 -10.73 12.73 -2.30
CA ASP A 34 -10.14 13.86 -3.03
C ASP A 34 -8.67 13.62 -3.39
N TYR A 35 -7.95 12.84 -2.60
CA TYR A 35 -6.52 12.59 -2.79
C TYR A 35 -6.19 11.13 -3.07
N GLY A 36 -7.12 10.19 -2.84
CA GLY A 36 -6.82 8.76 -2.89
C GLY A 36 -5.89 8.30 -1.74
N ALA A 37 -5.65 9.18 -0.77
CA ALA A 37 -4.72 8.95 0.33
C ALA A 37 -5.09 9.78 1.56
N VAL A 38 -4.67 9.33 2.73
CA VAL A 38 -4.73 10.05 4.00
C VAL A 38 -3.51 9.69 4.85
N LEU A 39 -2.97 10.64 5.61
CA LEU A 39 -2.00 10.35 6.67
C LEU A 39 -2.74 10.13 7.97
N ILE A 40 -2.37 9.09 8.71
CA ILE A 40 -2.88 8.87 10.07
C ILE A 40 -1.74 8.88 11.08
N ARG A 41 -2.04 9.27 12.31
CA ARG A 41 -1.22 9.01 13.49
C ARG A 41 -1.93 8.00 14.35
N ASP A 42 -1.30 6.85 14.55
CA ASP A 42 -1.78 5.78 15.43
C ASP A 42 -0.89 5.71 16.68
N PRO A 43 -1.41 5.96 17.89
CA PRO A 43 -0.60 5.98 19.11
C PRO A 43 0.01 4.61 19.46
N ARG A 44 -0.45 3.52 18.83
CA ARG A 44 0.10 2.16 19.00
C ARG A 44 1.33 1.91 18.11
N VAL A 45 1.58 2.78 17.13
CA VAL A 45 2.66 2.64 16.13
C VAL A 45 3.88 3.41 16.60
N GLU A 46 4.87 2.68 17.10
CA GLU A 46 6.11 3.23 17.63
C GLU A 46 7.24 3.12 16.61
N SER A 47 8.08 4.15 16.51
CA SER A 47 9.23 4.18 15.60
C SER A 47 10.17 2.98 15.80
N ARG A 48 10.36 2.55 17.06
CA ARG A 48 11.23 1.41 17.41
C ARG A 48 10.84 0.10 16.72
N ASP A 49 9.55 -0.14 16.47
CA ASP A 49 9.10 -1.38 15.85
C ASP A 49 9.22 -1.31 14.34
N SER A 50 8.94 -0.14 13.76
CA SER A 50 9.24 0.15 12.36
C SER A 50 10.74 0.01 12.08
N ASP A 51 11.61 0.53 12.95
CA ASP A 51 13.06 0.47 12.77
C ASP A 51 13.59 -0.97 12.90
N LYS A 52 13.07 -1.76 13.85
CA LYS A 52 13.39 -3.20 13.95
C LYS A 52 13.00 -3.95 12.69
N PHE A 53 11.80 -3.71 12.18
CA PHE A 53 11.33 -4.31 10.94
C PHE A 53 12.20 -3.94 9.74
N VAL A 54 12.49 -2.64 9.56
CA VAL A 54 13.32 -2.16 8.46
C VAL A 54 14.74 -2.73 8.55
N ASN A 55 15.36 -2.71 9.74
CA ASN A 55 16.69 -3.30 9.96
C ASN A 55 16.75 -4.80 9.64
N LEU A 56 15.70 -5.55 10.01
CA LEU A 56 15.60 -6.97 9.68
C LEU A 56 15.55 -7.17 8.16
N MET A 57 14.71 -6.40 7.47
CA MET A 57 14.55 -6.51 6.03
C MET A 57 15.81 -6.08 5.26
N GLU A 58 16.51 -5.05 5.72
CA GLU A 58 17.80 -4.65 5.13
C GLU A 58 18.82 -5.78 5.25
N ARG A 59 18.99 -6.36 6.45
CA ARG A 59 19.87 -7.53 6.65
C ARG A 59 19.48 -8.71 5.78
N TYR A 60 18.19 -8.88 5.51
CA TYR A 60 17.67 -9.94 4.65
C TYR A 60 18.03 -9.73 3.18
N PHE A 61 17.83 -8.52 2.64
CA PHE A 61 18.20 -8.22 1.26
C PHE A 61 19.72 -8.13 1.06
N GLU A 62 20.50 -7.92 2.12
CA GLU A 62 21.96 -8.02 2.05
C GLU A 62 22.48 -9.46 1.89
N GLN A 63 21.61 -10.47 1.97
CA GLN A 63 22.02 -11.87 1.78
C GLN A 63 22.24 -12.20 0.31
N PRO A 64 23.21 -13.09 0.00
CA PRO A 64 23.44 -13.53 -1.38
C PRO A 64 22.31 -14.43 -1.93
N ASP A 65 21.61 -15.17 -1.05
CA ASP A 65 20.51 -16.08 -1.41
C ASP A 65 19.20 -15.63 -0.75
N GLU A 66 18.28 -15.07 -1.54
CA GLU A 66 17.02 -14.53 -1.04
C GLU A 66 15.87 -15.56 -1.14
N VAL A 67 15.47 -16.14 0.00
CA VAL A 67 14.43 -17.19 0.06
C VAL A 67 13.04 -16.59 0.25
N GLY A 68 12.11 -16.92 -0.65
CA GLY A 68 10.68 -16.55 -0.54
C GLY A 68 10.32 -15.18 -1.11
N VAL A 69 11.28 -14.53 -1.78
CA VAL A 69 11.09 -13.25 -2.46
C VAL A 69 10.62 -13.45 -3.89
N THR A 70 9.81 -12.51 -4.38
CA THR A 70 9.66 -12.26 -5.82
C THR A 70 10.87 -11.48 -6.31
N PRO A 71 11.68 -12.03 -7.24
CA PRO A 71 12.90 -11.38 -7.69
C PRO A 71 12.66 -10.02 -8.34
N HIS A 72 13.68 -9.17 -8.33
CA HIS A 72 13.66 -7.95 -9.15
C HIS A 72 13.39 -8.27 -10.64
N HIS A 73 12.92 -7.28 -11.39
CA HIS A 73 12.60 -7.43 -12.80
C HIS A 73 11.61 -8.60 -13.06
N THR A 74 10.63 -8.76 -12.17
CA THR A 74 9.51 -9.71 -12.35
C THR A 74 8.23 -8.99 -12.74
N GLU A 75 7.84 -7.98 -11.94
CA GLU A 75 6.59 -7.23 -12.07
C GLU A 75 6.67 -6.17 -13.18
N ILE A 76 5.59 -6.00 -13.94
CA ILE A 76 5.38 -4.88 -14.86
C ILE A 76 4.04 -4.21 -14.57
N PRO A 77 3.97 -2.87 -14.41
CA PRO A 77 2.70 -2.21 -14.14
C PRO A 77 1.78 -2.25 -15.36
N ARG A 78 0.47 -2.22 -15.12
CA ARG A 78 -0.56 -2.16 -16.18
C ARG A 78 -0.41 -0.89 -17.03
N ASP A 79 -0.90 -0.97 -18.26
CA ASP A 79 -0.95 0.19 -19.15
C ASP A 79 -1.99 1.22 -18.69
N HIS A 80 -1.52 2.42 -18.38
CA HIS A 80 -2.32 3.57 -17.97
C HIS A 80 -2.18 4.77 -18.93
N THR A 81 -1.85 4.52 -20.20
CA THR A 81 -1.58 5.55 -21.21
C THR A 81 -2.72 6.57 -21.31
N ALA A 82 -3.98 6.12 -21.31
CA ALA A 82 -5.14 7.02 -21.39
C ALA A 82 -5.22 7.95 -20.17
N THR A 83 -4.98 7.43 -18.97
CA THR A 83 -4.95 8.23 -17.73
C THR A 83 -3.82 9.24 -17.78
N VAL A 84 -2.60 8.82 -18.14
CA VAL A 84 -1.42 9.69 -18.22
C VAL A 84 -1.58 10.77 -19.30
N ALA A 85 -2.21 10.45 -20.43
CA ALA A 85 -2.49 11.41 -21.49
C ALA A 85 -3.39 12.57 -21.02
N SER A 86 -4.30 12.30 -20.07
CA SER A 86 -5.19 13.31 -19.48
C SER A 86 -4.51 14.23 -18.46
N LEU A 87 -3.33 13.86 -17.97
CA LEU A 87 -2.56 14.69 -17.02
C LEU A 87 -1.86 15.84 -17.75
N LYS A 88 -1.73 16.96 -17.03
CA LYS A 88 -0.86 18.07 -17.46
C LYS A 88 0.57 17.55 -17.63
N PRO A 89 1.34 18.01 -18.64
CA PRO A 89 2.70 17.51 -18.87
C PRO A 89 3.62 17.54 -17.65
N SER A 90 3.51 18.58 -16.80
CA SER A 90 4.29 18.72 -15.56
C SER A 90 3.90 17.74 -14.45
N GLU A 91 2.72 17.15 -14.53
CA GLU A 91 2.17 16.23 -13.54
C GLU A 91 2.26 14.77 -13.99
N ARG A 92 2.82 14.50 -15.17
CA ARG A 92 2.97 13.12 -15.67
C ARG A 92 3.96 12.33 -14.81
N PRO A 93 3.80 11.01 -14.70
CA PRO A 93 4.79 10.15 -14.05
C PRO A 93 6.15 10.30 -14.72
N ILE A 94 7.20 10.14 -13.92
CA ILE A 94 8.56 10.04 -14.43
C ILE A 94 8.75 8.65 -15.05
N SER A 95 8.13 7.62 -14.45
CA SER A 95 8.11 6.29 -15.04
C SER A 95 7.42 6.29 -16.41
N ARG A 96 7.96 5.47 -17.32
CA ARG A 96 7.42 5.32 -18.66
C ARG A 96 6.07 4.59 -18.62
N VAL A 97 5.08 5.14 -19.34
CA VAL A 97 3.74 4.54 -19.50
C VAL A 97 3.40 4.49 -21.01
N PRO A 98 3.20 3.31 -21.62
CA PRO A 98 3.26 1.99 -20.99
C PRO A 98 4.69 1.63 -20.58
N ALA A 99 4.81 0.82 -19.51
CA ALA A 99 6.11 0.33 -19.09
C ALA A 99 6.70 -0.59 -20.16
N THR A 100 8.00 -0.42 -20.43
CA THR A 100 8.76 -1.28 -21.35
C THR A 100 9.76 -2.17 -20.62
N GLU A 101 9.96 -1.91 -19.33
CA GLU A 101 10.90 -2.61 -18.48
C GLU A 101 10.16 -3.04 -17.21
N LYS A 102 10.65 -4.13 -16.62
CA LYS A 102 10.13 -4.64 -15.35
C LYS A 102 10.75 -3.89 -14.19
N ASP A 103 10.01 -3.74 -13.10
CA ASP A 103 10.47 -2.96 -11.97
C ASP A 103 11.70 -3.60 -11.28
N PRO A 104 12.74 -2.83 -10.93
CA PRO A 104 13.97 -3.36 -10.32
C PRO A 104 13.84 -3.69 -8.82
N LYS A 105 12.63 -3.63 -8.25
CA LYS A 105 12.37 -3.97 -6.85
C LYS A 105 12.22 -5.47 -6.64
N TRP A 106 12.80 -5.95 -5.54
CA TRP A 106 12.47 -7.22 -4.92
C TRP A 106 11.22 -7.06 -4.05
N ARG A 107 10.42 -8.12 -3.87
CA ARG A 107 9.25 -8.08 -2.98
C ARG A 107 9.10 -9.37 -2.19
N PHE A 108 9.04 -9.25 -0.88
CA PHE A 108 8.69 -10.38 0.00
C PHE A 108 7.22 -10.28 0.40
N PHE A 109 6.59 -11.41 0.73
CA PHE A 109 5.20 -11.45 1.23
C PHE A 109 5.10 -12.19 2.56
N TRP A 110 4.62 -11.49 3.59
CA TRP A 110 4.27 -12.06 4.88
C TRP A 110 2.76 -11.96 5.10
N ARG A 111 2.13 -13.07 5.46
CA ARG A 111 0.68 -13.17 5.62
C ARG A 111 0.28 -12.64 6.99
N CYS A 112 -0.66 -11.70 7.05
CA CYS A 112 -1.10 -11.07 8.31
C CYS A 112 -2.58 -11.34 8.59
N GLY A 113 -2.93 -11.59 9.85
CA GLY A 113 -4.31 -11.75 10.30
C GLY A 113 -4.89 -13.15 10.07
N GLU A 114 -6.10 -13.36 10.58
CA GLU A 114 -6.81 -14.64 10.47
C GLU A 114 -7.11 -15.02 9.02
N ARG A 115 -7.16 -16.34 8.75
CA ARG A 115 -7.44 -16.92 7.43
C ARG A 115 -8.72 -17.75 7.44
N PRO A 116 -9.44 -17.81 6.31
CA PRO A 116 -10.59 -18.69 6.20
C PRO A 116 -10.14 -20.15 6.26
N THR A 117 -10.90 -21.01 6.93
CA THR A 117 -10.65 -22.46 6.96
C THR A 117 -11.14 -23.16 5.69
N ASP A 118 -12.09 -22.55 4.99
CA ASP A 118 -12.70 -23.03 3.75
C ASP A 118 -12.84 -21.84 2.78
N THR A 119 -12.32 -21.98 1.57
CA THR A 119 -12.26 -20.90 0.56
C THR A 119 -12.07 -21.49 -0.83
N ASP A 120 -12.67 -20.86 -1.83
CA ASP A 120 -12.48 -21.19 -3.25
C ASP A 120 -11.10 -20.73 -3.77
N PHE A 121 -10.33 -19.98 -2.97
CA PHE A 121 -9.05 -19.37 -3.35
C PHE A 121 -7.90 -19.76 -2.39
N PRO A 122 -7.58 -21.06 -2.25
CA PRO A 122 -6.56 -21.53 -1.32
C PRO A 122 -5.15 -21.00 -1.63
N GLU A 123 -4.84 -20.71 -2.89
CA GLU A 123 -3.55 -20.18 -3.34
C GLU A 123 -3.25 -18.78 -2.78
N LEU A 124 -4.28 -17.97 -2.52
CA LEU A 124 -4.14 -16.66 -1.87
C LEU A 124 -3.83 -16.77 -0.37
N ASN A 125 -3.88 -17.99 0.16
CA ASN A 125 -3.66 -18.33 1.57
C ASN A 125 -2.47 -19.29 1.74
N ALA A 126 -1.50 -19.24 0.83
CA ALA A 126 -0.31 -20.09 0.88
C ALA A 126 0.48 -19.95 2.21
N PRO A 127 1.16 -21.02 2.67
CA PRO A 127 1.94 -21.01 3.90
C PRO A 127 3.00 -19.91 3.95
N GLN A 128 3.38 -19.51 5.16
CA GLN A 128 4.48 -18.57 5.39
C GLN A 128 5.81 -19.17 4.95
N VAL A 129 6.71 -18.30 4.49
CA VAL A 129 8.11 -18.64 4.25
C VAL A 129 8.96 -17.96 5.31
N ILE A 130 9.86 -18.72 5.94
CA ILE A 130 10.77 -18.20 6.97
C ILE A 130 12.21 -18.39 6.47
N PRO A 131 12.96 -17.30 6.19
CA PRO A 131 14.36 -17.39 5.83
C PRO A 131 15.20 -18.03 6.94
N ALA A 132 15.95 -19.09 6.61
CA ALA A 132 16.65 -19.91 7.59
C ALA A 132 17.64 -19.11 8.47
N ALA A 133 18.29 -18.10 7.90
CA ALA A 133 19.23 -17.21 8.59
C ALA A 133 18.57 -16.36 9.69
N PHE A 134 17.26 -16.13 9.63
CA PHE A 134 16.52 -15.28 10.56
C PHE A 134 15.47 -16.03 11.37
N LYS A 135 15.49 -17.37 11.36
CA LYS A 135 14.45 -18.22 11.99
C LYS A 135 14.11 -17.88 13.45
N ASN A 136 15.04 -17.27 14.19
CA ASN A 136 14.87 -16.92 15.61
C ASN A 136 14.22 -15.53 15.84
N GLU A 137 14.13 -14.68 14.81
CA GLU A 137 13.64 -13.30 14.95
C GLU A 137 12.59 -12.91 13.89
N TRP A 138 12.51 -13.63 12.76
CA TRP A 138 11.71 -13.28 11.60
C TRP A 138 10.22 -13.16 11.91
N GLU A 139 9.60 -14.27 12.31
CA GLU A 139 8.16 -14.34 12.57
C GLU A 139 7.72 -13.28 13.59
N LYS A 140 8.40 -13.22 14.74
CA LYS A 140 8.11 -12.23 15.78
C LYS A 140 8.16 -10.78 15.25
N THR A 141 9.16 -10.44 14.45
CA THR A 141 9.34 -9.09 13.92
C THR A 141 8.28 -8.77 12.86
N MET A 142 8.04 -9.71 11.95
CA MET A 142 7.03 -9.61 10.90
C MET A 142 5.62 -9.47 11.50
N ASP A 143 5.27 -10.32 12.47
CA ASP A 143 3.95 -10.31 13.12
C ASP A 143 3.75 -9.06 13.97
N THR A 144 4.77 -8.63 14.73
CA THR A 144 4.68 -7.40 15.53
C THR A 144 4.33 -6.21 14.65
N TRP A 145 5.03 -6.06 13.54
CA TRP A 145 4.84 -4.92 12.65
C TRP A 145 3.61 -5.05 11.76
N GLY A 146 3.41 -6.23 11.17
CA GLY A 146 2.26 -6.55 10.32
C GLY A 146 0.93 -6.44 11.06
N THR A 147 0.87 -6.87 12.32
CA THR A 147 -0.35 -6.73 13.16
C THR A 147 -0.68 -5.27 13.41
N LYS A 148 0.32 -4.44 13.76
CA LYS A 148 0.11 -3.00 13.96
C LYS A 148 -0.45 -2.34 12.70
N LEU A 149 0.16 -2.58 11.54
CA LEU A 149 -0.30 -2.04 10.27
C LEU A 149 -1.71 -2.53 9.91
N LEU A 150 -2.01 -3.82 10.10
CA LEU A 150 -3.33 -4.39 9.80
C LEU A 150 -4.40 -3.81 10.73
N GLU A 151 -4.15 -3.72 12.03
CA GLU A 151 -5.09 -3.12 12.97
C GLU A 151 -5.34 -1.64 12.66
N SER A 152 -4.31 -0.87 12.31
CA SER A 152 -4.49 0.52 11.87
C SER A 152 -5.37 0.60 10.62
N VAL A 153 -5.17 -0.28 9.63
CA VAL A 153 -6.03 -0.36 8.42
C VAL A 153 -7.47 -0.72 8.76
N MET A 154 -7.69 -1.67 9.67
CA MET A 154 -9.05 -2.08 10.08
C MET A 154 -9.78 -0.93 10.79
N ILE A 155 -9.09 -0.16 11.63
CA ILE A 155 -9.65 1.04 12.26
C ILE A 155 -9.96 2.12 11.22
N VAL A 156 -9.08 2.33 10.23
CA VAL A 156 -9.36 3.26 9.13
C VAL A 156 -10.58 2.82 8.32
N ALA A 157 -10.77 1.51 8.10
CA ALA A 157 -11.96 0.99 7.42
C ALA A 157 -13.25 1.27 8.20
N GLU A 158 -13.23 1.16 9.54
CA GLU A 158 -14.35 1.53 10.41
C GLU A 158 -14.65 3.04 10.35
N MET A 159 -13.62 3.88 10.54
CA MET A 159 -13.75 5.34 10.47
C MET A 159 -14.23 5.80 9.10
N LEU A 160 -13.74 5.16 8.03
CA LEU A 160 -14.16 5.43 6.67
C LEU A 160 -15.65 5.10 6.48
N ALA A 161 -16.11 3.93 6.94
CA ALA A 161 -17.51 3.55 6.85
C ALA A 161 -18.42 4.58 7.56
N LEU A 162 -18.04 5.00 8.77
CA LEU A 162 -18.75 6.05 9.51
C LEU A 162 -18.73 7.41 8.81
N GLY A 163 -17.58 7.82 8.25
CA GLY A 163 -17.43 9.06 7.49
C GLY A 163 -18.29 9.07 6.21
N LEU A 164 -18.48 7.90 5.61
CA LEU A 164 -19.35 7.64 4.47
C LEU A 164 -20.83 7.48 4.84
N LYS A 165 -21.17 7.51 6.14
CA LYS A 165 -22.52 7.27 6.67
C LYS A 165 -23.05 5.85 6.39
N LEU A 166 -22.14 4.88 6.29
CA LEU A 166 -22.45 3.46 6.29
C LEU A 166 -22.56 2.94 7.74
N SER A 167 -23.01 1.69 7.91
CA SER A 167 -22.88 1.00 9.19
C SER A 167 -21.40 0.90 9.59
N HIS A 168 -21.13 1.02 10.89
CA HIS A 168 -19.78 1.06 11.48
C HIS A 168 -18.83 0.01 10.87
N ASN A 169 -19.28 -1.24 10.74
CA ASN A 169 -18.45 -2.34 10.28
C ASN A 169 -18.56 -2.66 8.78
N ALA A 170 -19.26 -1.86 7.97
CA ALA A 170 -19.61 -2.21 6.59
C ALA A 170 -18.41 -2.59 5.71
N ILE A 171 -17.29 -1.89 5.86
CA ILE A 171 -16.06 -2.13 5.10
C ILE A 171 -15.18 -3.17 5.83
N ARG A 172 -15.05 -3.05 7.15
CA ARG A 172 -14.26 -3.97 7.97
C ARG A 172 -14.70 -5.43 7.83
N GLU A 173 -16.00 -5.70 7.82
CA GLU A 173 -16.55 -7.05 7.68
C GLU A 173 -16.21 -7.69 6.34
N LYS A 174 -16.12 -6.90 5.26
CA LYS A 174 -15.64 -7.36 3.95
C LYS A 174 -14.17 -7.75 4.01
N MET A 175 -13.38 -7.05 4.82
CA MET A 175 -11.94 -7.30 5.00
C MET A 175 -11.64 -8.42 5.99
N HIS A 176 -12.59 -8.83 6.83
CA HIS A 176 -12.39 -9.91 7.80
C HIS A 176 -12.03 -11.24 7.11
N GLN A 177 -10.93 -11.86 7.55
CA GLN A 177 -10.30 -13.03 6.92
C GLN A 177 -9.88 -12.77 5.45
N GLY A 178 -9.56 -11.51 5.13
CA GLY A 178 -8.90 -11.15 3.89
C GLY A 178 -7.48 -11.74 3.81
N PRO A 179 -6.96 -12.02 2.61
CA PRO A 179 -5.57 -12.44 2.43
C PRO A 179 -4.63 -11.23 2.59
N HIS A 180 -4.59 -10.60 3.78
CA HIS A 180 -3.78 -9.40 4.02
C HIS A 180 -2.29 -9.72 3.96
N LEU A 181 -1.51 -8.84 3.34
CA LEU A 181 -0.09 -9.09 3.09
C LEU A 181 0.76 -7.92 3.55
N LEU A 182 1.66 -8.15 4.51
CA LEU A 182 2.83 -7.30 4.71
C LEU A 182 3.82 -7.61 3.59
N ALA A 183 4.07 -6.65 2.72
CA ALA A 183 4.77 -6.83 1.46
C ALA A 183 5.97 -5.88 1.31
N PRO A 184 7.03 -6.03 2.13
CA PRO A 184 8.20 -5.18 2.02
C PRO A 184 8.89 -5.36 0.66
N THR A 185 9.29 -4.23 0.09
CA THR A 185 10.10 -4.22 -1.14
C THR A 185 11.53 -3.81 -0.84
N GLY A 186 12.50 -4.45 -1.49
CA GLY A 186 13.92 -4.12 -1.40
C GLY A 186 14.46 -3.58 -2.73
N SER A 187 15.34 -2.58 -2.67
CA SER A 187 16.14 -2.15 -3.83
C SER A 187 17.52 -1.71 -3.38
N ASP A 188 18.56 -2.25 -3.99
CA ASP A 188 19.94 -1.88 -3.68
C ASP A 188 20.24 -0.49 -4.26
N MET A 189 20.31 0.52 -3.38
CA MET A 189 20.55 1.90 -3.82
C MET A 189 21.98 2.12 -4.32
N SER A 190 22.93 1.22 -4.06
CA SER A 190 24.27 1.31 -4.64
C SER A 190 24.25 1.20 -6.17
N LEU A 191 23.22 0.55 -6.73
CA LEU A 191 23.04 0.38 -8.16
C LEU A 191 22.26 1.56 -8.79
N TYR A 192 21.36 2.17 -8.03
CA TYR A 192 20.35 3.08 -8.61
C TYR A 192 20.49 4.55 -8.16
N ALA A 193 21.14 4.85 -7.03
CA ALA A 193 21.09 6.19 -6.42
C ALA A 193 21.68 7.31 -7.29
N ASP A 194 22.67 7.01 -8.14
CA ASP A 194 23.27 8.00 -9.03
C ASP A 194 22.45 8.25 -10.31
N SER A 195 21.46 7.41 -10.60
CA SER A 195 20.58 7.52 -11.77
C SER A 195 19.23 8.13 -11.39
N VAL A 196 19.22 9.44 -11.14
CA VAL A 196 18.00 10.20 -10.87
C VAL A 196 17.02 10.06 -12.05
N GLY A 197 15.77 9.72 -11.73
CA GLY A 197 14.73 9.41 -12.70
C GLY A 197 14.48 7.92 -12.93
N THR A 198 15.36 7.03 -12.45
CA THR A 198 15.13 5.58 -12.51
C THR A 198 13.85 5.21 -11.75
N ASN A 199 12.98 4.41 -12.37
CA ASN A 199 11.82 3.82 -11.69
C ASN A 199 12.26 2.66 -10.80
N ILE A 200 11.82 2.69 -9.55
CA ILE A 200 11.91 1.56 -8.61
C ILE A 200 10.59 0.78 -8.62
N ALA A 201 9.47 1.50 -8.69
CA ALA A 201 8.14 0.96 -8.96
C ALA A 201 7.43 1.91 -9.92
N GLY A 202 7.05 1.45 -11.11
CA GLY A 202 6.39 2.28 -12.11
C GLY A 202 5.00 2.79 -11.69
N TYR A 203 4.40 3.66 -12.50
CA TYR A 203 3.08 4.23 -12.24
C TYR A 203 1.97 3.17 -12.20
N HIS A 204 1.38 2.95 -11.03
CA HIS A 204 0.37 1.91 -10.79
C HIS A 204 -0.64 2.30 -9.71
N TYR A 205 -1.63 1.42 -9.48
CA TYR A 205 -2.52 1.44 -8.33
C TYR A 205 -2.42 0.12 -7.58
N ASP A 206 -2.89 0.13 -6.34
CA ASP A 206 -2.94 -1.08 -5.51
C ASP A 206 -4.23 -1.88 -5.69
N ILE A 207 -4.09 -3.20 -5.69
CA ILE A 207 -5.15 -4.13 -6.09
C ILE A 207 -6.07 -4.58 -4.95
N ASN A 208 -5.76 -4.18 -3.71
CA ASN A 208 -6.49 -4.45 -2.47
C ASN A 208 -7.53 -3.36 -2.15
N ALA A 209 -8.07 -3.33 -0.93
CA ALA A 209 -9.04 -2.31 -0.50
C ALA A 209 -8.35 -1.06 0.04
N LEU A 210 -7.45 -1.24 1.01
CA LEU A 210 -6.67 -0.17 1.62
C LEU A 210 -5.23 -0.61 1.76
N THR A 211 -4.29 0.21 1.29
CA THR A 211 -2.86 -0.01 1.48
C THR A 211 -2.34 0.92 2.56
N ILE A 212 -1.48 0.43 3.44
CA ILE A 212 -0.84 1.25 4.47
C ILE A 212 0.67 1.18 4.37
N HIS A 213 1.34 2.33 4.48
CA HIS A 213 2.79 2.44 4.42
C HIS A 213 3.36 3.06 5.70
N GLY A 214 4.39 2.40 6.22
CA GLY A 214 5.29 2.95 7.23
C GLY A 214 6.30 3.92 6.65
N ARG A 215 7.08 4.56 7.54
CA ARG A 215 8.19 5.44 7.15
C ARG A 215 9.28 4.66 6.41
N SER A 216 9.78 5.25 5.32
CA SER A 216 10.96 4.78 4.58
C SER A 216 12.15 5.69 4.89
N ARG A 217 13.36 5.11 4.93
CA ARG A 217 14.62 5.89 5.04
C ARG A 217 14.97 6.64 3.76
N TYR A 218 14.51 6.12 2.63
CA TYR A 218 14.71 6.72 1.32
C TYR A 218 13.39 7.31 0.80
N PRO A 219 13.38 8.61 0.44
CA PRO A 219 12.29 9.23 -0.30
C PRO A 219 12.08 8.57 -1.68
N GLY A 220 11.12 9.11 -2.45
CA GLY A 220 10.90 8.72 -3.85
C GLY A 220 9.47 8.29 -4.18
N LEU A 221 8.63 8.05 -3.17
CA LEU A 221 7.20 7.79 -3.36
C LEU A 221 6.50 9.08 -3.84
N HIS A 222 5.69 8.95 -4.89
CA HIS A 222 4.81 10.01 -5.36
C HIS A 222 3.41 9.47 -5.57
N ILE A 223 2.40 10.27 -5.24
CA ILE A 223 0.99 9.93 -5.44
C ILE A 223 0.29 10.98 -6.30
N TRP A 224 -0.90 10.67 -6.81
CA TRP A 224 -1.72 11.59 -7.59
C TRP A 224 -3.07 11.85 -6.94
N THR A 225 -3.42 13.13 -6.78
CA THR A 225 -4.75 13.54 -6.33
C THR A 225 -5.81 13.31 -7.41
N ARG A 226 -7.10 13.48 -7.07
CA ARG A 226 -8.18 13.46 -8.07
C ARG A 226 -8.11 14.60 -9.09
N THR A 227 -7.43 15.69 -8.77
CA THR A 227 -7.19 16.80 -9.71
C THR A 227 -6.00 16.54 -10.64
N GLY A 228 -5.33 15.39 -10.49
CA GLY A 228 -4.17 15.00 -11.30
C GLY A 228 -2.86 15.63 -10.83
N GLN A 229 -2.82 16.24 -9.64
CA GLN A 229 -1.60 16.80 -9.07
C GLN A 229 -0.70 15.68 -8.53
N ARG A 230 0.57 15.68 -8.94
CA ARG A 230 1.62 14.77 -8.45
C ARG A 230 2.21 15.31 -7.16
N ILE A 231 2.19 14.50 -6.09
CA ILE A 231 2.64 14.89 -4.75
C ILE A 231 3.78 13.97 -4.31
N PRO A 232 4.97 14.49 -3.95
CA PRO A 232 6.00 13.70 -3.30
C PRO A 232 5.58 13.36 -1.86
N VAL A 233 5.75 12.10 -1.45
CA VAL A 233 5.34 11.61 -0.14
C VAL A 233 6.51 11.31 0.79
N LEU A 234 6.39 11.85 1.99
CA LEU A 234 7.24 11.65 3.17
C LEU A 234 6.31 11.37 4.35
N VAL A 235 6.46 10.22 4.97
CA VAL A 235 5.66 9.84 6.13
C VAL A 235 6.36 10.36 7.39
N PRO A 236 5.75 11.28 8.17
CA PRO A 236 6.35 11.76 9.41
C PRO A 236 6.49 10.66 10.46
N ASP A 237 7.33 10.89 11.47
CA ASP A 237 7.47 9.98 12.60
C ASP A 237 6.14 9.78 13.35
N GLY A 238 5.84 8.52 13.66
CA GLY A 238 4.59 8.11 14.31
C GLY A 238 3.35 8.19 13.39
N CYS A 239 3.54 8.49 12.10
CA CYS A 239 2.46 8.51 11.12
C CYS A 239 2.56 7.33 10.14
N LEU A 240 1.44 7.05 9.49
CA LEU A 240 1.29 6.06 8.42
C LEU A 240 0.54 6.70 7.25
N LEU A 241 0.89 6.33 6.02
CA LEU A 241 0.14 6.70 4.82
C LEU A 241 -0.85 5.60 4.49
N VAL A 242 -2.13 5.93 4.30
CA VAL A 242 -3.16 5.00 3.85
C VAL A 242 -3.65 5.43 2.47
N GLN A 243 -3.66 4.51 1.50
CA GLN A 243 -4.12 4.75 0.14
C GLN A 243 -5.32 3.85 -0.20
N SER A 244 -6.23 4.36 -1.03
CA SER A 244 -7.35 3.58 -1.58
C SER A 244 -6.87 2.65 -2.69
N GLY A 245 -7.16 1.36 -2.58
CA GLY A 245 -6.97 0.39 -3.65
C GLY A 245 -8.25 0.17 -4.48
N ILE A 246 -8.14 -0.65 -5.52
CA ILE A 246 -9.25 -0.89 -6.45
C ILE A 246 -10.44 -1.59 -5.80
N GLN A 247 -10.26 -2.46 -4.80
CA GLN A 247 -11.40 -3.13 -4.14
C GLN A 247 -12.30 -2.13 -3.41
N LEU A 248 -11.73 -1.06 -2.86
CA LEU A 248 -12.53 0.02 -2.26
C LEU A 248 -13.28 0.84 -3.32
N GLU A 249 -12.70 0.98 -4.51
CA GLU A 249 -13.38 1.59 -5.65
C GLU A 249 -14.62 0.82 -6.06
N TYR A 250 -14.54 -0.51 -6.10
CA TYR A 250 -15.70 -1.38 -6.29
C TYR A 250 -16.73 -1.21 -5.16
N LEU A 251 -16.31 -1.37 -3.90
CA LEU A 251 -17.21 -1.30 -2.74
C LEU A 251 -17.92 0.06 -2.59
N THR A 252 -17.36 1.13 -3.13
CA THR A 252 -17.96 2.48 -3.07
C THR A 252 -18.60 2.92 -4.39
N GLY A 253 -18.73 2.02 -5.38
CA GLY A 253 -19.33 2.33 -6.68
C GLY A 253 -18.61 3.45 -7.42
N GLY A 254 -17.29 3.59 -7.24
CA GLY A 254 -16.48 4.64 -7.84
C GLY A 254 -16.49 5.99 -7.12
N LEU A 255 -17.16 6.12 -5.96
CA LEU A 255 -17.11 7.35 -5.15
C LEU A 255 -15.70 7.63 -4.65
N ILE A 256 -15.05 6.64 -4.04
CA ILE A 256 -13.63 6.68 -3.70
C ILE A 256 -12.93 5.80 -4.71
N LYS A 257 -12.11 6.40 -5.56
CA LYS A 257 -11.39 5.66 -6.58
C LYS A 257 -10.00 5.27 -6.10
N ARG A 258 -9.39 4.29 -6.76
CA ARG A 258 -8.01 3.87 -6.48
C ARG A 258 -7.01 5.02 -6.63
N GLY A 259 -6.07 5.08 -5.69
CA GLY A 259 -4.95 6.00 -5.71
C GLY A 259 -3.86 5.52 -6.67
N MET A 260 -3.36 6.43 -7.50
CA MET A 260 -2.22 6.15 -8.38
C MET A 260 -0.93 6.62 -7.71
N HIS A 261 0.14 5.85 -7.88
CA HIS A 261 1.44 6.17 -7.30
C HIS A 261 2.61 5.56 -8.10
N GLU A 262 3.81 6.09 -7.87
CA GLU A 262 5.07 5.56 -8.39
C GLU A 262 6.17 5.73 -7.34
N VAL A 263 7.26 4.98 -7.49
CA VAL A 263 8.49 5.17 -6.73
C VAL A 263 9.65 5.35 -7.69
N VAL A 264 10.35 6.47 -7.56
CA VAL A 264 11.46 6.85 -8.45
C VAL A 264 12.65 7.35 -7.65
N VAL A 265 13.85 7.18 -8.20
CA VAL A 265 15.07 7.78 -7.66
C VAL A 265 14.99 9.29 -7.87
N SER A 266 14.79 10.03 -6.79
CA SER A 266 14.79 11.50 -6.80
C SER A 266 16.13 12.08 -6.34
N GLU A 267 16.30 13.39 -6.43
CA GLU A 267 17.47 14.07 -5.86
C GLU A 267 17.56 13.91 -4.33
N GLU A 268 16.43 13.89 -3.64
CA GLU A 268 16.34 13.59 -2.21
C GLU A 268 16.70 12.14 -1.92
N THR A 269 16.36 11.22 -2.82
CA THR A 269 16.75 9.81 -2.72
C THR A 269 18.27 9.67 -2.79
N ARG A 270 18.90 10.32 -3.78
CA ARG A 270 20.36 10.36 -3.94
C ARG A 270 21.05 11.01 -2.74
N SER A 271 20.48 12.08 -2.21
CA SER A 271 21.01 12.77 -1.04
C SER A 271 20.94 11.91 0.22
N ALA A 272 19.81 11.23 0.45
CA ALA A 272 19.64 10.28 1.54
C ALA A 272 20.62 9.10 1.42
N PHE A 273 20.85 8.58 0.22
CA PHE A 273 21.86 7.55 -0.03
C PHE A 273 23.27 8.01 0.36
N LYS A 274 23.70 9.20 -0.09
CA LYS A 274 25.02 9.73 0.25
C LYS A 274 25.22 9.93 1.75
N GLU A 275 24.17 10.30 2.48
CA GLU A 275 24.23 10.45 3.94
C GLU A 275 24.33 9.09 4.64
N LEU A 276 23.43 8.16 4.30
CA LEU A 276 23.37 6.84 4.91
C LEU A 276 24.64 6.02 4.63
N ASP A 277 25.17 6.08 3.41
CA ASP A 277 26.41 5.39 3.02
C ASP A 277 27.64 5.91 3.79
N ARG A 278 27.76 7.24 3.97
CA ARG A 278 28.82 7.84 4.79
C ARG A 278 28.77 7.39 6.25
N ASN A 279 27.57 7.13 6.76
CA ASN A 279 27.35 6.70 8.13
C ASN A 279 27.43 5.16 8.29
N GLY A 280 27.76 4.42 7.24
CA GLY A 280 27.86 2.96 7.26
C GLY A 280 26.50 2.27 7.49
N SER A 281 25.39 2.94 7.19
CA SER A 281 24.05 2.33 7.22
C SER A 281 23.84 1.41 6.01
N SER A 282 22.81 0.56 6.08
CA SER A 282 22.44 -0.28 4.94
C SER A 282 22.18 0.57 3.69
N ARG A 283 22.59 0.05 2.54
CA ARG A 283 22.35 0.65 1.21
C ARG A 283 21.01 0.24 0.62
N TRP A 284 20.28 -0.66 1.29
CA TRP A 284 19.01 -1.16 0.79
C TRP A 284 17.88 -0.22 1.14
N ARG A 285 17.15 0.21 0.11
CA ARG A 285 15.86 0.86 0.29
C ARG A 285 14.80 -0.18 0.59
N VAL A 286 14.28 -0.17 1.81
CA VAL A 286 13.14 -1.00 2.24
C VAL A 286 11.87 -0.18 2.31
N SER A 287 10.79 -0.67 1.68
CA SER A 287 9.44 -0.18 1.94
C SER A 287 8.75 -1.04 2.98
N SER A 288 7.86 -0.43 3.77
CA SER A 288 7.05 -1.08 4.78
C SER A 288 5.58 -0.96 4.38
N THR A 289 5.13 -1.83 3.49
CA THR A 289 3.78 -1.74 2.90
C THR A 289 2.94 -2.92 3.38
N LEU A 290 1.70 -2.68 3.80
CA LEU A 290 0.70 -3.73 4.04
C LEU A 290 -0.53 -3.52 3.15
N PHE A 291 -0.94 -4.58 2.47
CA PHE A 291 -2.13 -4.64 1.63
C PHE A 291 -3.31 -5.21 2.43
N GLY A 292 -4.30 -4.37 2.73
CA GLY A 292 -5.56 -4.76 3.35
C GLY A 292 -6.58 -5.19 2.30
N HIS A 293 -6.76 -6.49 2.11
CA HIS A 293 -7.70 -7.07 1.15
C HIS A 293 -9.11 -7.31 1.70
N VAL A 294 -10.11 -7.29 0.82
CA VAL A 294 -11.41 -7.97 1.00
C VAL A 294 -11.20 -9.49 1.00
N ARG A 295 -11.98 -10.24 1.79
CA ARG A 295 -12.01 -11.71 1.78
C ARG A 295 -12.27 -12.25 0.38
N SER A 296 -11.44 -13.20 -0.06
CA SER A 296 -11.42 -13.70 -1.43
C SER A 296 -12.79 -14.13 -1.95
N ASP A 297 -13.56 -14.86 -1.13
CA ASP A 297 -14.90 -15.36 -1.48
C ASP A 297 -16.00 -14.28 -1.49
N ALA A 298 -15.72 -13.10 -0.91
CA ALA A 298 -16.72 -12.05 -0.80
C ALA A 298 -16.92 -11.33 -2.14
N SER A 299 -18.18 -10.97 -2.42
CA SER A 299 -18.52 -10.05 -3.50
C SER A 299 -17.96 -8.65 -3.24
N LEU A 300 -17.40 -8.06 -4.29
CA LEU A 300 -16.97 -6.67 -4.38
C LEU A 300 -18.11 -5.71 -4.79
N ASP A 301 -19.34 -6.19 -4.94
CA ASP A 301 -20.48 -5.33 -5.29
C ASP A 301 -20.55 -4.07 -4.40
N PRO A 302 -20.93 -2.91 -4.96
CA PRO A 302 -21.01 -1.68 -4.20
C PRO A 302 -21.91 -1.81 -2.98
N LEU A 303 -21.42 -1.31 -1.84
CA LEU A 303 -22.18 -1.23 -0.60
C LEU A 303 -23.36 -0.28 -0.77
N GLU A 304 -24.51 -0.60 -0.20
CA GLU A 304 -25.65 0.31 -0.17
C GLU A 304 -25.31 1.60 0.60
N PRO A 305 -25.68 2.79 0.09
CA PRO A 305 -26.55 3.05 -1.06
C PRO A 305 -25.82 3.21 -2.41
N TYR A 306 -24.49 3.01 -2.47
CA TYR A 306 -23.68 3.34 -3.64
C TYR A 306 -24.00 2.50 -4.88
N GLY A 307 -24.52 1.28 -4.70
CA GLY A 307 -25.01 0.45 -5.79
C GLY A 307 -26.17 1.04 -6.60
N ARG A 308 -26.86 2.06 -6.08
CA ARG A 308 -28.00 2.70 -6.75
C ARG A 308 -27.61 3.79 -7.75
N ALA A 309 -26.37 4.26 -7.71
CA ALA A 309 -25.88 5.26 -8.65
C ALA A 309 -25.78 4.66 -10.05
N LYS A 310 -26.12 5.42 -11.10
CA LYS A 310 -26.07 4.93 -12.49
C LYS A 310 -24.64 4.51 -12.88
N GLU A 311 -23.68 5.26 -12.37
CA GLU A 311 -22.24 5.06 -12.51
C GLU A 311 -21.76 3.76 -11.85
N ALA A 312 -22.54 3.20 -10.91
CA ALA A 312 -22.19 1.98 -10.19
C ALA A 312 -22.38 0.70 -11.03
N SER A 313 -23.08 0.79 -12.17
CA SER A 313 -23.45 -0.37 -13.01
C SER A 313 -22.27 -1.22 -13.49
N THR A 314 -21.06 -0.66 -13.56
CA THR A 314 -19.84 -1.36 -13.97
C THR A 314 -19.11 -2.07 -12.83
N TYR A 315 -19.58 -1.96 -11.58
CA TYR A 315 -18.88 -2.47 -10.40
C TYR A 315 -19.52 -3.74 -9.81
N PHE A 316 -20.45 -4.39 -10.51
CA PHE A 316 -21.14 -5.59 -10.01
C PHE A 316 -20.56 -6.90 -10.56
N GLY A 317 -20.79 -7.98 -9.82
CA GLY A 317 -20.61 -9.36 -10.30
C GLY A 317 -19.18 -9.89 -10.20
N LEU A 318 -18.33 -9.29 -9.37
CA LEU A 318 -16.93 -9.68 -9.20
C LEU A 318 -16.64 -10.09 -7.75
N ARG A 319 -16.06 -11.26 -7.53
CA ARG A 319 -15.52 -11.65 -6.22
C ARG A 319 -14.10 -11.13 -6.06
N ALA A 320 -13.67 -10.89 -4.82
CA ALA A 320 -12.35 -10.36 -4.54
C ALA A 320 -11.22 -11.28 -5.02
N GLY A 321 -11.36 -12.60 -4.87
CA GLY A 321 -10.36 -13.57 -5.33
C GLY A 321 -10.21 -13.59 -6.85
N ASP A 322 -11.33 -13.55 -7.59
CA ASP A 322 -11.34 -13.51 -9.05
C ASP A 322 -10.68 -12.23 -9.57
N GLN A 323 -10.98 -11.08 -8.94
CA GLN A 323 -10.34 -9.80 -9.22
C GLN A 323 -8.83 -9.84 -9.00
N ILE A 324 -8.37 -10.38 -7.88
CA ILE A 324 -6.94 -10.52 -7.59
C ILE A 324 -6.27 -11.43 -8.63
N ALA A 325 -6.87 -12.55 -8.99
CA ALA A 325 -6.31 -13.44 -10.01
C ALA A 325 -6.14 -12.75 -11.38
N GLU A 326 -7.11 -11.93 -11.79
CA GLU A 326 -7.00 -11.12 -13.01
C GLU A 326 -5.89 -10.06 -12.92
N GLU A 327 -5.78 -9.38 -11.78
CA GLU A 327 -4.74 -8.40 -11.55
C GLU A 327 -3.35 -9.02 -11.58
N LEU A 328 -3.14 -10.14 -10.88
CA LEU A 328 -1.85 -10.83 -10.83
C LEU A 328 -1.40 -11.32 -12.22
N ARG A 329 -2.31 -11.84 -13.05
CA ARG A 329 -2.00 -12.19 -14.45
C ARG A 329 -1.55 -10.99 -15.26
N ALA A 330 -2.24 -9.86 -15.13
CA ALA A 330 -1.93 -8.66 -15.90
C ALA A 330 -0.58 -8.02 -15.54
N ILE A 331 -0.09 -8.22 -14.32
CA ILE A 331 1.21 -7.68 -13.86
C ILE A 331 2.35 -8.73 -13.88
N GLY A 332 2.10 -9.91 -14.44
CA GLY A 332 3.11 -10.97 -14.62
C GLY A 332 3.45 -11.77 -13.37
N LEU A 333 2.58 -11.76 -12.34
CA LEU A 333 2.73 -12.52 -11.10
C LEU A 333 1.93 -13.83 -11.07
N ALA A 334 1.07 -14.06 -12.06
CA ALA A 334 0.37 -15.32 -12.25
C ALA A 334 0.30 -15.66 -13.76
N THR A 335 0.14 -16.93 -14.07
CA THR A 335 -0.01 -17.45 -15.44
C THR A 335 -1.46 -17.45 -15.90
#